data_AF-A0A7Y0X9R2-F1
#
_entry.id   AF-A0A7Y0X9R2-F1
#
_cell.length_a   1.000
_cell.length_b   1.000
_cell.length_c   1.000
_cell.angle_alpha   90.00
_cell.angle_beta   90.00
_cell.angle_gamma   90.00
#
_symmetry.space_group_name_H-M   'P 1'
#
loop_
_entity.id
_entity.type
_entity.pdbx_description
1 polymer ?
#
loop_
_entity_poly.entity_id
_entity_poly.type
_entity_poly.pdbx_seq_one_letter_code
_entity_poly.pdbx_strand_id
1 'polypeptide(L)'
;APFFPMFNCMLIDLKGMLTHGFKMGNAEIDTPKSISTATAVTAQIIAQVASHIYGGTTINRIDEVLEPYVITSYEKHLEIAKEWNIAEPEEFAKARTEIERYDA
;
A
#
# COMPACT_ATOMS: atom_id res chain seq x y z
N ALA A 1 1.05 29.67 26.29
CA ALA A 1 1.59 28.52 25.54
C ALA A 1 0.47 27.94 24.68
N PRO A 2 0.75 27.37 23.49
CA PRO A 2 -0.31 26.81 22.64
C PRO A 2 -1.06 25.69 23.37
N PHE A 3 -2.38 25.63 23.16
CA PHE A 3 -3.29 24.76 23.92
C PHE A 3 -3.09 23.26 23.61
N PHE A 4 -2.63 22.94 22.39
CA PHE A 4 -2.26 21.59 21.96
C PHE A 4 -0.98 21.61 21.11
N PRO A 5 -0.07 20.64 21.27
CA PRO A 5 1.17 20.55 20.49
C PRO A 5 0.94 19.84 19.14
N MET A 6 -0.03 20.29 18.35
CA MET A 6 -0.27 19.74 17.01
C MET A 6 0.67 20.36 15.97
N PHE A 7 1.05 19.58 14.97
CA PHE A 7 1.83 20.05 13.81
C PHE A 7 0.91 20.44 12.65
N ASN A 8 1.43 21.26 11.72
CA ASN A 8 0.68 21.70 10.53
C ASN A 8 0.55 20.58 9.51
N CYS A 9 1.61 20.32 8.75
CA CYS A 9 1.63 19.40 7.61
C CYS A 9 2.75 18.35 7.74
N MET A 10 2.64 17.28 6.96
CA MET A 10 3.57 16.14 7.00
C MET A 10 3.74 15.50 5.62
N LEU A 11 4.99 15.13 5.30
CA LEU A 11 5.30 14.14 4.27
C LEU A 11 5.43 12.77 4.94
N ILE A 12 4.50 11.85 4.62
CA ILE A 12 4.45 10.53 5.25
C ILE A 12 5.54 9.65 4.64
N ASP A 13 6.38 9.03 5.48
CA ASP A 13 7.33 8.01 5.05
C ASP A 13 6.63 6.67 4.82
N LEU A 14 5.80 6.61 3.77
CA LEU A 14 5.03 5.42 3.43
C LEU A 14 5.94 4.23 3.10
N LYS A 15 7.06 4.49 2.41
CA LYS A 15 8.04 3.45 2.06
C LYS A 15 8.59 2.79 3.31
N GLY A 16 9.06 3.57 4.29
CA GLY A 16 9.57 3.03 5.55
C GLY A 16 8.53 2.20 6.29
N MET A 17 7.30 2.71 6.39
CA MET A 17 6.20 2.04 7.09
C MET A 17 5.81 0.71 6.45
N LEU A 18 5.66 0.66 5.12
CA LEU A 18 5.24 -0.57 4.44
C LEU A 18 6.37 -1.61 4.31
N THR A 19 7.65 -1.19 4.38
CA THR A 19 8.81 -2.10 4.24
C THR A 19 9.26 -2.73 5.56
N HIS A 20 9.20 -2.00 6.67
CA HIS A 20 9.68 -2.49 7.97
C HIS A 20 8.56 -2.98 8.89
N GLY A 21 7.31 -2.81 8.48
CA GLY A 21 6.15 -2.98 9.35
C GLY A 21 6.04 -1.83 10.35
N PHE A 22 4.85 -1.68 10.92
CA PHE A 22 4.57 -0.64 11.90
C PHE A 22 3.40 -1.02 12.78
N LYS A 23 3.20 -0.30 13.89
CA LYS A 23 2.06 -0.48 14.77
C LYS A 23 1.00 0.59 14.48
N MET A 24 -0.23 0.16 14.25
CA MET A 24 -1.39 1.03 14.05
C MET A 24 -2.44 0.75 15.12
N GLY A 25 -2.53 1.64 16.11
CA GLY A 25 -3.34 1.40 17.31
C GLY A 25 -2.85 0.16 18.05
N ASN A 26 -3.64 -0.92 18.03
CA ASN A 26 -3.28 -2.21 18.63
C ASN A 26 -2.83 -3.26 17.61
N ALA A 27 -2.94 -2.99 16.31
CA ALA A 27 -2.54 -3.92 15.26
C ALA A 27 -1.06 -3.74 14.91
N GLU A 28 -0.32 -4.85 14.81
CA GLU A 28 0.97 -4.89 14.15
C GLU A 28 0.73 -5.17 12.66
N ILE A 29 1.17 -4.24 11.82
CA ILE A 29 1.02 -4.32 10.37
C ILE A 29 2.36 -4.76 9.80
N ASP A 30 2.38 -5.95 9.23
CA ASP A 30 3.50 -6.47 8.45
C ASP A 30 3.52 -5.90 7.03
N THR A 31 4.62 -6.15 6.33
CA THR A 31 4.75 -5.79 4.91
C THR A 31 3.62 -6.40 4.07
N PRO A 32 2.84 -5.56 3.35
CA PRO A 32 1.76 -6.04 2.48
C PRO A 32 2.27 -7.01 1.42
N LYS A 33 1.42 -7.98 1.05
CA LYS A 33 1.72 -9.01 0.03
C LYS A 33 0.86 -8.87 -1.23
N SER A 34 0.22 -7.71 -1.42
CA SER A 34 -0.53 -7.36 -2.62
C SER A 34 -0.74 -5.85 -2.71
N ILE A 35 -0.97 -5.34 -3.92
CA ILE A 35 -1.28 -3.91 -4.13
C ILE A 35 -2.55 -3.49 -3.40
N SER A 36 -3.61 -4.30 -3.45
CA SER A 36 -4.87 -4.00 -2.77
C SER A 36 -4.68 -3.85 -1.24
N THR A 37 -3.87 -4.73 -0.64
CA THR A 37 -3.56 -4.62 0.80
C THR A 37 -2.71 -3.39 1.09
N ALA A 38 -1.71 -3.10 0.25
CA ALA A 38 -0.85 -1.92 0.40
C ALA A 38 -1.66 -0.61 0.34
N THR A 39 -2.59 -0.48 -0.62
CA THR A 39 -3.43 0.72 -0.74
C THR A 39 -4.43 0.83 0.41
N ALA A 40 -5.03 -0.28 0.86
CA ALA A 40 -5.93 -0.29 2.02
C ALA A 40 -5.22 0.14 3.31
N VAL A 41 -3.98 -0.30 3.53
CA VAL A 41 -3.16 0.13 4.67
C VAL A 41 -2.77 1.61 4.51
N THR A 42 -2.41 2.04 3.30
CA THR A 42 -2.08 3.43 2.99
C THR A 42 -3.23 4.38 3.34
N ALA A 43 -4.46 4.02 2.97
CA ALA A 43 -5.65 4.80 3.32
C ALA A 43 -5.85 4.94 4.84
N GLN A 44 -5.59 3.86 5.59
CA GLN A 44 -5.64 3.89 7.06
C GLN A 44 -4.56 4.80 7.66
N ILE A 45 -3.33 4.75 7.12
CA ILE A 45 -2.24 5.65 7.53
C ILE A 45 -2.63 7.11 7.30
N ILE A 46 -3.19 7.44 6.13
CA ILE A 46 -3.63 8.81 5.82
C ILE A 46 -4.66 9.29 6.84
N ALA A 47 -5.67 8.47 7.15
CA ALA A 47 -6.70 8.81 8.11
C ALA A 47 -6.13 9.03 9.53
N GLN A 48 -5.17 8.20 9.95
CA GLN A 48 -4.53 8.34 11.25
C GLN A 48 -3.67 9.60 11.33
N VAL A 49 -2.83 9.87 10.32
CA VAL A 49 -1.99 11.08 10.32
C VAL A 49 -2.85 12.35 10.26
N ALA A 50 -3.88 12.37 9.41
CA ALA A 50 -4.80 13.51 9.30
C ALA A 50 -5.55 13.80 10.60
N SER A 51 -5.75 12.80 11.47
CA SER A 51 -6.39 12.98 12.78
C SER A 51 -5.46 13.57 13.85
N HIS A 52 -4.15 13.65 13.59
CA HIS A 52 -3.13 14.12 14.54
C HIS A 52 -2.41 15.40 14.09
N ILE A 53 -2.79 15.96 12.94
CA ILE A 53 -2.29 17.23 12.41
C ILE A 53 -3.48 18.11 12.00
N TYR A 54 -3.26 19.42 11.85
CA TYR A 54 -4.34 20.36 11.45
C TYR A 54 -4.26 20.85 10.00
N GLY A 55 -3.26 20.39 9.25
CA GLY A 55 -3.02 20.75 7.85
C GLY A 55 -2.95 19.53 6.93
N GLY A 56 -2.32 19.70 5.77
CA GLY A 56 -2.26 18.67 4.73
C GLY A 56 -1.25 17.55 4.99
N THR A 57 -1.59 16.35 4.51
CA THR A 57 -0.67 15.22 4.40
C THR A 57 -0.28 15.01 2.94
N THR A 58 0.98 14.63 2.69
CA THR A 58 1.46 14.33 1.34
C THR A 58 2.23 13.02 1.36
N ILE A 59 1.97 12.18 0.35
CA ILE A 59 2.76 10.99 0.06
C ILE A 59 3.53 11.28 -1.22
N ASN A 60 4.86 11.19 -1.14
CA ASN A 60 5.72 11.44 -2.28
C ASN A 60 5.95 10.14 -3.07
N ARG A 61 5.97 10.23 -4.40
CA ARG A 61 6.31 9.13 -5.33
C ARG A 61 5.55 7.83 -5.01
N ILE A 62 4.23 7.95 -4.86
CA ILE A 62 3.37 6.81 -4.52
C ILE A 62 3.45 5.68 -5.54
N ASP A 63 3.71 6.01 -6.79
CA ASP A 63 4.00 5.09 -7.89
C ASP A 63 5.20 4.18 -7.57
N GLU A 64 6.33 4.74 -7.12
CA GLU A 64 7.51 3.96 -6.78
C GLU A 64 7.41 3.25 -5.44
N VAL A 65 6.65 3.83 -4.49
CA VAL A 65 6.40 3.17 -3.20
C VAL A 65 5.51 1.93 -3.41
N LEU A 66 4.54 2.00 -4.33
CA LEU A 66 3.59 0.92 -4.56
C LEU A 66 4.04 -0.12 -5.60
N GLU A 67 4.98 0.23 -6.49
CA GLU A 67 5.58 -0.66 -7.50
C GLU A 67 5.88 -2.10 -6.99
N PRO A 68 6.62 -2.31 -5.89
CA PRO A 68 6.94 -3.66 -5.43
C PRO A 68 5.71 -4.50 -5.05
N TYR A 69 4.63 -3.86 -4.60
CA TYR A 69 3.39 -4.57 -4.26
C TYR A 69 2.57 -4.95 -5.49
N VAL A 70 2.68 -4.17 -6.59
CA VAL A 70 2.13 -4.54 -7.90
C VAL A 70 2.87 -5.75 -8.46
N ILE A 71 4.21 -5.76 -8.38
CA ILE A 71 5.04 -6.90 -8.80
C ILE A 71 4.67 -8.16 -8.00
N THR A 72 4.53 -8.03 -6.68
CA THR A 72 4.12 -9.15 -5.81
C THR A 72 2.73 -9.68 -6.18
N SER A 73 1.77 -8.82 -6.49
CA SER A 73 0.44 -9.24 -6.98
C SER A 73 0.55 -9.98 -8.31
N TYR A 74 1.38 -9.49 -9.25
CA TYR A 74 1.62 -10.16 -10.53
C TYR A 74 2.21 -11.56 -10.37
N GLU A 75 3.26 -11.70 -9.56
CA GLU A 75 3.87 -12.98 -9.25
C GLU A 75 2.87 -13.96 -8.66
N LYS A 76 2.01 -13.49 -7.74
CA LYS A 76 0.93 -14.31 -7.18
C LYS A 76 -0.05 -14.81 -8.24
N HIS A 77 -0.49 -13.94 -9.16
CA HIS A 77 -1.39 -14.36 -10.25
C HIS A 77 -0.70 -15.30 -11.24
N LEU A 78 0.59 -15.12 -11.49
CA LEU A 78 1.39 -15.98 -12.36
C LEU A 78 1.54 -17.39 -11.77
N GLU A 79 1.82 -17.50 -10.47
CA GLU A 79 1.90 -18.79 -9.79
C GLU A 79 0.55 -19.52 -9.80
N ILE A 80 -0.56 -18.80 -9.56
CA ILE A 80 -1.91 -19.37 -9.72
C ILE A 80 -2.12 -19.86 -11.16
N ALA A 81 -1.73 -19.08 -12.17
CA ALA A 81 -1.92 -19.49 -13.55
C ALA A 81 -1.15 -20.78 -13.91
N LYS A 82 0.06 -20.94 -13.36
CA LYS A 82 0.88 -22.15 -13.51
C LYS A 82 0.28 -23.34 -12.76
N GLU A 83 -0.15 -23.15 -11.51
CA GLU A 83 -0.76 -24.19 -10.68
C GLU A 83 -2.00 -24.79 -11.36
N TRP A 84 -2.80 -23.93 -12.00
CA TRP A 84 -4.03 -24.32 -12.69
C TRP A 84 -3.82 -24.62 -14.18
N ASN A 85 -2.56 -24.62 -14.66
CA ASN A 85 -2.15 -24.93 -16.03
C ASN A 85 -2.93 -24.13 -17.10
N ILE A 86 -3.11 -22.83 -16.86
CA ILE A 86 -3.74 -21.90 -17.80
C ILE A 86 -2.88 -21.80 -19.06
N ALA A 87 -3.51 -21.80 -20.24
CA ALA A 87 -2.82 -21.83 -21.53
C ALA A 87 -1.83 -20.66 -21.73
N GLU A 88 -2.19 -19.46 -21.27
CA GLU A 88 -1.37 -18.25 -21.35
C GLU A 88 -1.19 -17.63 -19.95
N PRO A 89 -0.25 -18.14 -19.14
CA PRO A 89 -0.16 -17.76 -17.74
C PRO A 89 0.30 -16.31 -17.53
N GLU A 90 1.15 -15.79 -18.43
CA GLU A 90 1.61 -14.40 -18.37
C GLU A 90 0.50 -13.39 -18.69
N GLU A 91 -0.31 -13.68 -19.71
CA GLU A 91 -1.43 -12.80 -20.11
C GLU A 91 -2.55 -12.83 -19.06
N PHE A 92 -2.84 -14.00 -18.49
CA PHE A 92 -3.72 -14.09 -17.32
C PHE A 92 -3.20 -13.24 -16.16
N ALA A 93 -1.91 -13.36 -15.81
CA ALA A 93 -1.33 -12.63 -14.71
C ALA A 93 -1.36 -11.11 -14.94
N LYS A 94 -1.06 -10.64 -16.16
CA LYS A 94 -1.14 -9.22 -16.52
C LYS A 94 -2.57 -8.70 -16.39
N ALA A 95 -3.54 -9.38 -17.00
CA ALA A 95 -4.94 -8.96 -16.98
C ALA A 95 -5.51 -8.89 -15.56
N ARG A 96 -5.20 -9.88 -14.72
CA ARG A 96 -5.64 -9.88 -13.31
C ARG A 96 -4.96 -8.78 -12.48
N THR A 97 -3.68 -8.52 -12.72
CA THR A 97 -2.94 -7.47 -12.03
C THR A 97 -3.41 -6.08 -12.44
N GLU A 98 -3.77 -5.87 -13.71
CA GLU A 98 -4.30 -4.59 -14.19
C GLU A 98 -5.62 -4.24 -13.51
N ILE A 99 -6.53 -5.22 -13.41
CA ILE A 99 -7.80 -5.06 -12.69
C ILE A 99 -7.53 -4.78 -11.20
N GLU A 100 -6.68 -5.57 -10.54
CA GLU A 100 -6.38 -5.38 -9.12
C GLU A 100 -5.74 -4.02 -8.85
N ARG A 101 -4.88 -3.53 -9.74
CA ARG A 101 -4.29 -2.19 -9.65
C ARG A 101 -5.33 -1.09 -9.81
N TYR A 102 -6.33 -1.27 -10.66
CA TYR A 102 -7.39 -0.28 -10.89
C TYR A 102 -8.38 -0.23 -9.72
N ASP A 103 -8.67 -1.38 -9.11
CA ASP A 103 -9.58 -1.49 -7.98
C ASP A 103 -8.94 -1.04 -6.64
N ALA A 104 -7.60 -1.05 -6.56
CA ALA A 104 -6.84 -0.67 -5.36
C ALA A 104 -6.71 0.84 -5.19
#